data_AF-A0A1B1Q2U6-F1
#
_entry.id   AF-A0A1B1Q2U6-F1
#
_cell.length_a   1.000
_cell.length_b   1.000
_cell.length_c   1.000
_cell.angle_alpha   90.00
_cell.angle_beta   90.00
_cell.angle_gamma   90.00
#
_symmetry.space_group_name_H-M   'P 1'
#
loop_
_entity.id
_entity.type
_entity.pdbx_description
1 polymer ?
#
loop_
_entity_poly.entity_id
_entity_poly.type
_entity_poly.pdbx_seq_one_letter_code
_entity_poly.pdbx_strand_id
1 'polypeptide(L)' 'MAEQAVIITAQLPVNKWHDIIAEPTVADSILDRLLGSAHRIELQGQSLRRKKLGKNM' A
#
# COMPACT_ATOMS: atom_id res chain seq x y z
N MET A 1 15.97 21.15 -8.33
CA MET A 1 14.66 20.61 -8.77
C MET A 1 14.08 19.88 -7.58
N ALA A 2 12.85 20.18 -7.15
CA ALA A 2 12.27 19.54 -5.99
C ALA A 2 11.80 18.12 -6.35
N GLU A 3 12.38 17.11 -5.70
CA GLU A 3 11.91 15.73 -5.82
C GLU A 3 10.72 15.54 -4.87
N GLN A 4 9.53 15.31 -5.42
CA GLN A 4 8.32 15.09 -4.63
C GLN A 4 8.17 13.60 -4.33
N ALA A 5 8.14 13.25 -3.05
CA ALA A 5 7.90 11.89 -2.59
C ALA A 5 6.42 11.68 -2.24
N VAL A 6 5.91 10.48 -2.51
CA VAL A 6 4.54 10.06 -2.15
C VAL A 6 4.62 8.77 -1.34
N ILE A 7 3.89 8.73 -0.22
CA ILE A 7 3.72 7.52 0.59
C ILE A 7 2.29 7.02 0.42
N ILE A 8 2.15 5.76 0.04
CA ILE A 8 0.86 5.08 -0.12
C ILE A 8 0.79 3.93 0.87
N THR A 9 -0.36 3.80 1.55
CA THR A 9 -0.66 2.65 2.40
C THR A 9 -1.86 1.93 1.84
N ALA A 10 -1.80 0.59 1.81
CA ALA A 10 -2.88 -0.23 1.32
C ALA A 10 -3.05 -1.45 2.22
N GLN A 11 -4.27 -1.96 2.29
CA GLN A 11 -4.58 -3.16 3.04
C GLN A 11 -4.20 -4.44 2.28
N LEU A 12 -4.05 -4.34 0.96
CA LEU A 12 -3.70 -5.43 0.06
C LEU A 12 -2.27 -5.26 -0.47
N PRO A 13 -1.54 -6.37 -0.68
CA PRO A 13 -0.22 -6.33 -1.31
C PRO A 13 -0.31 -5.80 -2.75
N VAL A 14 0.79 -5.22 -3.24
CA VAL A 14 0.84 -4.53 -4.55
C VAL A 14 0.43 -5.44 -5.71
N ASN A 15 0.74 -6.74 -5.65
CA ASN A 15 0.37 -7.69 -6.69
C ASN A 15 -1.15 -7.91 -6.83
N LYS A 16 -1.96 -7.52 -5.83
CA LYS A 16 -3.43 -7.57 -5.86
C LYS A 16 -4.04 -6.28 -6.42
N TRP A 17 -3.25 -5.23 -6.62
CA TRP A 17 -3.79 -3.91 -6.97
C TRP A 17 -4.40 -3.90 -8.37
N HIS A 18 -3.78 -4.60 -9.32
CA HIS A 18 -4.31 -4.69 -10.67
C HIS A 18 -5.72 -5.32 -10.68
N ASP A 19 -5.94 -6.39 -9.91
CA ASP A 19 -7.22 -7.11 -9.85
C ASP A 19 -8.37 -6.30 -9.23
N ILE A 20 -8.08 -5.36 -8.34
CA ILE A 20 -9.10 -4.55 -7.64
C ILE A 20 -9.47 -3.28 -8.40
N ILE A 21 -8.62 -2.85 -9.34
CA ILE A 21 -8.89 -1.69 -10.18
C ILE A 21 -9.76 -2.18 -11.34
N ALA A 22 -11.00 -1.70 -11.38
CA ALA A 22 -12.04 -2.24 -12.26
C ALA A 22 -11.71 -2.15 -13.76
N GLU A 23 -10.88 -1.18 -14.15
CA GLU A 23 -10.51 -0.97 -15.55
C GLU A 23 -9.01 -1.26 -15.74
N PRO A 24 -8.64 -2.26 -16.57
CA PRO A 24 -7.24 -2.68 -16.73
C PRO A 24 -6.31 -1.57 -17.21
N THR A 25 -6.73 -0.74 -18.15
CA THR A 25 -5.88 0.33 -18.73
C THR A 25 -5.49 1.37 -17.68
N VAL A 26 -6.42 1.71 -16.80
CA VAL A 26 -6.23 2.59 -15.65
C VAL A 26 -5.37 1.90 -14.61
N ALA A 27 -5.56 0.59 -14.38
CA ALA A 27 -4.73 -0.18 -13.47
C ALA A 27 -3.26 -0.13 -13.89
N ASP A 28 -2.97 -0.45 -15.16
CA ASP A 28 -1.64 -0.38 -15.74
C ASP A 28 -1.05 1.03 -15.61
N SER A 29 -1.82 2.04 -16.02
CA SER A 29 -1.42 3.45 -15.97
C SER A 29 -1.07 3.94 -14.55
N ILE A 30 -1.78 3.45 -13.53
CA ILE A 30 -1.51 3.79 -12.13
C ILE A 30 -0.25 3.07 -11.65
N LEU A 31 -0.14 1.76 -11.94
CA LEU A 31 0.99 0.95 -11.49
C LEU A 31 2.30 1.40 -12.13
N ASP A 32 2.29 1.81 -13.40
CA ASP A 32 3.46 2.37 -14.08
C ASP A 32 3.99 3.64 -13.40
N ARG A 33 3.08 4.53 -12.99
CA ARG A 33 3.44 5.79 -12.30
C ARG A 33 3.97 5.55 -10.89
N LEU A 34 3.39 4.58 -10.18
CA LEU A 34 3.68 4.37 -8.77
C LEU A 34 4.85 3.40 -8.55
N LEU A 35 5.01 2.38 -9.38
CA LEU A 35 5.92 1.26 -9.09
C LEU A 35 7.29 1.36 -9.75
N GLY A 36 7.50 2.28 -10.70
CA GLY A 36 8.76 2.43 -11.42
C GLY A 36 9.98 2.71 -10.53
N SER A 37 9.80 3.43 -9.42
CA SER A 37 10.87 3.75 -8.45
C SER A 37 10.45 3.55 -6.98
N ALA A 38 9.35 2.83 -6.71
CA ALA A 38 8.85 2.68 -5.35
C ALA A 38 9.63 1.67 -4.51
N HIS A 39 9.91 2.07 -3.27
CA HIS A 39 10.26 1.14 -2.20
C HIS A 39 8.99 0.46 -1.67
N ARG A 40 8.94 -0.87 -1.77
CA ARG A 40 7.78 -1.66 -1.32
C ARG A 40 8.07 -2.26 0.04
N ILE A 41 7.19 -2.00 1.01
CA ILE A 41 7.30 -2.52 2.37
C ILE A 41 6.01 -3.28 2.69
N GLU A 42 6.10 -4.61 2.75
CA GLU A 42 4.98 -5.44 3.19
C GLU A 42 4.97 -5.56 4.71
N LEU A 43 3.99 -4.92 5.34
CA LEU A 43 3.81 -4.97 6.79
C LEU A 43 3.27 -6.34 7.21
N GLN A 44 3.93 -6.95 8.18
CA GLN A 44 3.55 -8.23 8.75
C GLN A 44 3.22 -8.11 10.25
N GLY A 45 2.48 -9.07 10.78
CA GLY A 45 2.15 -9.17 12.20
C GLY A 45 0.70 -8.83 12.53
N GLN A 46 0.37 -8.89 13.83
CA GLN A 46 -0.98 -8.66 14.32
C GLN A 46 -1.30 -7.16 14.48
N SER A 47 -2.59 -6.82 14.44
CA SER A 47 -3.05 -5.45 14.68
C SER A 47 -2.57 -4.91 16.02
N LEU A 48 -1.78 -3.84 15.97
CA LEU A 48 -1.31 -3.13 17.16
C LEU A 48 -2.45 -2.50 17.98
N ARG A 49 -3.66 -2.36 17.40
CA ARG A 49 -4.86 -1.90 18.13
C ARG A 49 -5.24 -2.86 19.26
N ARG A 50 -5.06 -4.18 19.07
CA ARG A 50 -5.35 -5.21 20.09
C ARG A 50 -4.43 -5.07 21.31
N LYS A 51 -3.19 -4.65 21.11
CA LYS A 51 -2.19 -4.47 22.19
C LYS A 51 -2.55 -3.35 23.17
N LYS A 52 -3.35 -2.35 22.74
CA LYS A 52 -3.87 -1.30 23.65
C LYS A 52 -5.04 -1.78 24.50
N LEU A 53 -5.86 -2.71 24.00
CA LEU A 53 -7.07 -3.16 24.72
C LEU A 53 -6.71 -3.99 25.98
N GLY A 54 -5.62 -4.77 25.92
CA GLY A 54 -5.15 -5.58 27.05
C GLY A 54 -4.27 -4.87 28.08
N LYS A 55 -4.07 -3.54 27.96
CA LYS A 55 -3.25 -2.77 28.93
C LYS A 55 -4.09 -2.04 29.99
N ASN A 56 -5.42 -2.03 29.84
CA ASN A 56 -6.38 -1.38 30.75
C ASN A 56 -7.36 -2.39 31.38
N MET A 57 -7.02 -3.67 31.39
CA MET A 57 -7.74 -4.73 32.12
C MET A 57 -6.81 -5.33 33.16
#